data_AF-A0A4D7B2B1-F1
#
_entry.id   AF-A0A4D7B2B1-F1
#
_cell.length_a   1.000
_cell.length_b   1.000
_cell.length_c   1.000
_cell.angle_alpha   90.00
_cell.angle_beta   90.00
_cell.angle_gamma   90.00
#
_symmetry.space_group_name_H-M   'P 1'
#
loop_
_entity.id
_entity.type
_entity.pdbx_description
1 polymer ?
#
loop_
_entity_poly.entity_id
_entity_poly.type
_entity_poly.pdbx_seq_one_letter_code
_entity_poly.pdbx_strand_id
1 'polypeptide(L)'
;MSCVDGKADRLATWLAILIAAAAPAVPGTALARPADDIAAARSWGILGTWRLDCRAPPSRDNGSLTYAVRGGRLVHPRDFGSERDELDVLSGRVLSNGRFEFVIQLPPSGQRRRFTLTKGDDGRIRVIDNVVDGTSDYSIRDGAFVTTGKPSRWQTRCNDQVGSNSARTLAMSAKVGRLASLPSFWTE
;
A
#
# COMPACT_ATOMS: atom_id res chain seq x y z
N MET A 1 -88.30 36.37 17.99
CA MET A 1 -86.95 35.82 18.27
C MET A 1 -86.06 36.19 17.11
N SER A 2 -84.87 36.76 17.23
CA SER A 2 -84.24 37.69 18.17
C SER A 2 -83.08 38.30 17.37
N CYS A 3 -82.79 39.57 17.62
CA CYS A 3 -81.71 40.35 17.00
C CYS A 3 -80.35 39.65 17.12
N VAL A 4 -79.51 39.81 16.09
CA VAL A 4 -78.06 39.56 16.20
C VAL A 4 -77.35 40.90 16.00
N ASP A 5 -76.99 41.49 17.14
CA ASP A 5 -76.09 42.63 17.25
C ASP A 5 -74.66 42.15 17.55
N GLY A 6 -73.69 42.77 16.87
CA GLY A 6 -72.43 43.23 17.45
C GLY A 6 -71.34 42.22 17.85
N LYS A 7 -70.17 42.31 17.19
CA LYS A 7 -69.02 43.11 17.66
C LYS A 7 -67.74 42.70 16.94
N ALA A 8 -67.00 43.73 16.53
CA ALA A 8 -65.62 43.66 16.10
C ALA A 8 -64.69 43.42 17.31
N ASP A 9 -63.64 42.63 17.12
CA ASP A 9 -62.35 42.68 17.86
C ASP A 9 -61.32 41.90 17.03
N ARG A 10 -60.46 42.58 16.27
CA ARG A 10 -59.06 42.90 16.62
C ARG A 10 -58.17 41.69 16.94
N LEU A 11 -57.20 41.48 16.05
CA LEU A 11 -55.79 41.16 16.32
C LEU A 11 -55.48 39.82 17.01
N ALA A 12 -54.96 38.84 16.25
CA ALA A 12 -53.86 37.98 16.71
C ALA A 12 -53.26 37.19 15.53
N THR A 13 -52.21 37.77 14.95
CA THR A 13 -51.22 37.10 14.10
C THR A 13 -50.51 36.01 14.90
N TRP A 14 -50.48 34.75 14.43
CA TRP A 14 -49.36 33.83 14.68
C TRP A 14 -49.18 32.89 13.48
N LEU A 15 -48.31 33.31 12.56
CA LEU A 15 -47.68 32.42 11.58
C LEU A 15 -46.58 31.65 12.33
N ALA A 16 -46.79 30.37 12.62
CA ALA A 16 -45.73 29.51 13.13
C ALA A 16 -44.87 29.04 11.93
N ILE A 17 -43.80 29.76 11.64
CA ILE A 17 -42.78 29.33 10.68
C ILE A 17 -41.90 28.29 11.38
N LEU A 18 -42.10 27.01 11.03
CA LEU A 18 -41.17 25.94 11.36
C LEU A 18 -39.92 26.09 10.47
N ILE A 19 -38.87 26.71 10.99
CA ILE A 19 -37.53 26.67 10.38
C ILE A 19 -36.95 25.28 10.67
N ALA A 20 -37.09 24.36 9.71
CA ALA A 20 -36.32 23.13 9.71
C ALA A 20 -34.84 23.48 9.46
N ALA A 21 -34.03 23.45 10.52
CA ALA A 21 -32.59 23.62 10.42
C ALA A 21 -31.99 22.41 9.66
N ALA A 22 -31.83 22.54 8.35
CA ALA A 22 -31.01 21.64 7.56
C ALA A 22 -29.54 21.86 7.93
N ALA A 23 -29.01 21.05 8.83
CA ALA A 23 -27.57 21.03 9.11
C ALA A 23 -26.83 20.61 7.83
N PRO A 24 -25.90 21.44 7.29
CA PRO A 24 -25.09 21.02 6.16
C PRO A 24 -24.18 19.88 6.62
N ALA A 25 -24.38 18.68 6.05
CA ALA A 25 -23.44 17.58 6.18
C ALA A 25 -22.12 18.02 5.52
N VAL A 26 -21.15 18.41 6.32
CA VAL A 26 -19.79 18.68 5.84
C VAL A 26 -19.19 17.32 5.47
N PRO A 27 -18.86 17.05 4.19
CA PRO A 27 -18.14 15.84 3.83
C PRO A 27 -16.77 15.89 4.51
N GLY A 28 -16.57 15.02 5.50
CA GLY A 28 -15.29 14.89 6.16
C GLY A 28 -14.24 14.49 5.12
N THR A 29 -13.22 15.33 4.96
CA THR A 29 -11.99 14.91 4.30
C THR A 29 -11.45 13.72 5.08
N ALA A 30 -11.51 12.53 4.49
CA ALA A 30 -10.93 11.34 5.10
C ALA A 30 -9.43 11.59 5.23
N LEU A 31 -8.99 11.99 6.42
CA LEU A 31 -7.59 12.00 6.77
C LEU A 31 -7.06 10.60 6.49
N ALA A 32 -5.91 10.51 5.82
CA ALA A 32 -5.20 9.24 5.70
C ALA A 32 -5.05 8.65 7.10
N ARG A 33 -5.53 7.43 7.29
CA ARG A 33 -5.49 6.73 8.58
C ARG A 33 -4.48 5.60 8.40
N PRO A 34 -3.22 5.79 8.83
CA PRO A 34 -2.17 4.79 8.63
C PRO A 34 -2.56 3.40 9.13
N ALA A 35 -3.34 3.31 10.20
CA ALA A 35 -3.88 2.05 10.72
C ALA A 35 -4.82 1.34 9.74
N ASP A 36 -5.72 2.08 9.07
CA ASP A 36 -6.66 1.53 8.09
C ASP A 36 -5.91 1.07 6.83
N ASP A 37 -4.91 1.85 6.39
CA ASP A 37 -4.07 1.50 5.24
C ASP A 37 -3.28 0.21 5.50
N ILE A 38 -2.71 0.07 6.70
CA ILE A 38 -2.01 -1.14 7.13
C ILE A 38 -2.98 -2.32 7.24
N ALA A 39 -4.18 -2.11 7.80
CA ALA A 39 -5.20 -3.15 7.91
C ALA A 39 -5.62 -3.65 6.52
N ALA A 40 -5.82 -2.74 5.56
CA ALA A 40 -6.12 -3.08 4.17
C ALA A 40 -4.97 -3.86 3.50
N ALA A 41 -3.72 -3.41 3.69
CA ALA A 41 -2.56 -4.11 3.15
C ALA A 41 -2.40 -5.54 3.74
N ARG A 42 -2.69 -5.69 5.05
CA ARG A 42 -2.67 -6.98 5.74
C ARG A 42 -3.80 -7.90 5.24
N SER A 43 -5.04 -7.40 5.21
CA SER A 43 -6.21 -8.19 4.81
C SER A 43 -6.14 -8.63 3.36
N TRP A 44 -5.67 -7.75 2.47
CA TRP A 44 -5.41 -8.12 1.09
C TRP A 44 -4.21 -9.05 0.94
N GLY A 45 -3.27 -9.04 1.89
CA GLY A 45 -2.07 -9.87 1.86
C GLY A 45 -1.02 -9.39 0.86
N ILE A 46 -0.78 -8.08 0.78
CA ILE A 46 0.28 -7.49 -0.08
C ILE A 46 1.63 -7.43 0.63
N LEU A 47 1.65 -7.36 1.98
CA LEU A 47 2.88 -7.17 2.75
C LEU A 47 3.92 -8.26 2.45
N GLY A 48 5.18 -7.90 2.22
CA GLY A 48 6.27 -8.79 1.85
C GLY A 48 6.96 -8.37 0.54
N THR A 49 7.90 -9.19 0.08
CA THR A 49 8.71 -8.91 -1.12
C THR A 49 8.18 -9.67 -2.32
N TRP A 50 8.12 -8.98 -3.47
CA TRP A 50 7.57 -9.49 -4.73
C TRP A 50 8.55 -9.26 -5.87
N ARG A 51 8.72 -10.28 -6.72
CA ARG A 51 9.68 -10.28 -7.83
C ARG A 51 9.15 -11.09 -8.99
N LEU A 52 9.67 -10.88 -10.19
CA LEU A 52 9.31 -11.70 -11.35
C LEU A 52 9.93 -13.09 -11.24
N ASP A 53 11.19 -13.12 -10.83
CA ASP A 53 11.93 -14.34 -10.49
C ASP A 53 12.65 -14.17 -9.15
N CYS A 54 12.20 -14.93 -8.15
CA CYS A 54 12.80 -14.92 -6.81
C CYS A 54 14.19 -15.57 -6.76
N ARG A 55 14.61 -16.31 -7.81
CA ARG A 55 15.92 -16.99 -7.88
C ARG A 55 17.03 -16.11 -8.46
N ALA A 56 16.70 -15.17 -9.32
CA ALA A 56 17.64 -14.19 -9.84
C ALA A 56 17.91 -13.06 -8.82
N PRO A 57 19.01 -12.28 -8.92
CA PRO A 57 19.23 -11.08 -8.11
C PRO A 57 18.36 -9.90 -8.57
N PRO A 58 18.13 -8.88 -7.72
CA PRO A 58 17.40 -7.68 -8.12
C PRO A 58 18.10 -6.95 -9.26
N SER A 59 17.32 -6.49 -10.23
CA SER A 59 17.77 -5.72 -11.40
C SER A 59 16.63 -4.84 -11.92
N ARG A 60 16.89 -3.96 -12.89
CA ARG A 60 15.82 -3.20 -13.57
C ARG A 60 14.77 -4.11 -14.22
N ASP A 61 15.18 -5.27 -14.70
CA ASP A 61 14.28 -6.25 -15.31
C ASP A 61 13.62 -7.20 -14.32
N ASN A 62 14.12 -7.27 -13.07
CA ASN A 62 13.66 -8.16 -12.01
C ASN A 62 13.67 -7.48 -10.64
N GLY A 63 13.06 -6.30 -10.57
CA GLY A 63 13.05 -5.47 -9.36
C GLY A 63 12.49 -6.20 -8.15
N SER A 64 13.08 -5.95 -6.99
CA SER A 64 12.57 -6.36 -5.69
C SER A 64 11.62 -5.31 -5.16
N LEU A 65 10.32 -5.61 -5.20
CA LEU A 65 9.26 -4.70 -4.78
C LEU A 65 8.71 -5.16 -3.43
N THR A 66 9.04 -4.44 -2.37
CA THR A 66 8.62 -4.79 -1.00
C THR A 66 7.50 -3.88 -0.54
N TYR A 67 6.51 -4.43 0.16
CA TYR A 67 5.48 -3.66 0.87
C TYR A 67 5.64 -3.96 2.36
N ALA A 68 6.02 -2.95 3.14
CA ALA A 68 6.42 -3.14 4.54
C ALA A 68 5.78 -2.11 5.45
N VAL A 69 5.68 -2.44 6.73
CA VAL A 69 5.26 -1.48 7.77
C VAL A 69 6.50 -1.00 8.51
N ARG A 70 6.72 0.31 8.57
CA ARG A 70 7.81 0.94 9.32
C ARG A 70 7.29 2.14 10.08
N GLY A 71 7.61 2.25 11.37
CA GLY A 71 7.16 3.39 12.19
C GLY A 71 5.65 3.61 12.16
N GLY A 72 4.85 2.55 12.06
CA GLY A 72 3.38 2.65 12.02
C GLY A 72 2.78 3.12 10.69
N ARG A 73 3.56 3.19 9.60
CA ARG A 73 3.08 3.50 8.25
C ARG A 73 3.46 2.45 7.24
N LEU A 74 2.70 2.37 6.15
CA LEU A 74 3.03 1.54 5.00
C LEU A 74 4.09 2.24 4.15
N VAL A 75 5.12 1.50 3.76
CA VAL A 75 6.21 1.95 2.88
C VAL A 75 6.43 0.95 1.76
N HIS A 76 7.01 1.42 0.67
CA HIS A 76 7.31 0.64 -0.52
C HIS A 76 8.81 0.71 -0.85
N PRO A 77 9.67 -0.08 -0.17
CA PRO A 77 11.07 -0.23 -0.54
C PRO A 77 11.20 -0.92 -1.90
N ARG A 78 12.12 -0.43 -2.73
CA ARG A 78 12.40 -0.99 -4.05
C ARG A 78 13.89 -1.15 -4.27
N ASP A 79 14.28 -2.28 -4.84
CA ASP A 79 15.65 -2.58 -5.24
C ASP A 79 15.68 -3.01 -6.71
N PHE A 80 16.35 -2.22 -7.55
CA PHE A 80 16.57 -2.48 -8.97
C PHE A 80 18.03 -2.84 -9.28
N GLY A 81 18.77 -3.31 -8.28
CA GLY A 81 20.18 -3.70 -8.35
C GLY A 81 21.10 -2.50 -8.12
N SER A 82 21.26 -1.66 -9.14
CA SER A 82 22.10 -0.45 -9.07
C SER A 82 21.43 0.72 -8.34
N GLU A 83 20.11 0.68 -8.22
CA GLU A 83 19.28 1.74 -7.65
C GLU A 83 18.37 1.17 -6.58
N ARG A 84 18.27 1.89 -5.46
CA ARG A 84 17.42 1.56 -4.34
C ARG A 84 16.74 2.80 -3.82
N ASP A 85 15.48 2.67 -3.47
CA ASP A 85 14.75 3.72 -2.79
C ASP A 85 13.67 3.15 -1.87
N GLU A 86 13.05 4.05 -1.13
CA GLU A 86 11.89 3.78 -0.31
C GLU A 86 10.88 4.89 -0.55
N LEU A 87 9.65 4.48 -0.82
CA LEU A 87 8.55 5.39 -1.06
C LEU A 87 7.54 5.30 0.08
N ASP A 88 7.10 6.44 0.58
CA ASP A 88 5.96 6.48 1.50
C ASP A 88 4.68 6.14 0.74
N VAL A 89 3.85 5.28 1.34
CA VAL A 89 2.49 5.02 0.86
C VAL A 89 1.54 5.94 1.61
N LEU A 90 0.93 6.87 0.86
CA LEU A 90 0.05 7.92 1.38
C LEU A 90 -1.36 7.40 1.69
N SER A 91 -1.79 6.34 1.01
CA SER A 91 -3.06 5.65 1.26
C SER A 91 -3.02 4.23 0.70
N GLY A 92 -3.79 3.32 1.29
CA GLY A 92 -3.94 1.94 0.85
C GLY A 92 -5.35 1.43 1.15
N ARG A 93 -6.01 0.81 0.17
CA ARG A 93 -7.37 0.30 0.35
C ARG A 93 -7.65 -0.91 -0.52
N VAL A 94 -8.59 -1.75 -0.07
CA VAL A 94 -9.18 -2.80 -0.91
C VAL A 94 -10.41 -2.23 -1.59
N LEU A 95 -10.43 -2.29 -2.93
CA LEU A 95 -11.57 -1.87 -3.73
C LEU A 95 -12.68 -2.93 -3.69
N SER A 96 -13.91 -2.53 -4.02
CA SER A 96 -15.08 -3.43 -4.04
C SER A 96 -14.94 -4.63 -4.99
N ASN A 97 -14.09 -4.50 -6.01
CA ASN A 97 -13.76 -5.58 -6.95
C ASN A 97 -12.59 -6.48 -6.47
N GLY A 98 -12.17 -6.37 -5.20
CA GLY A 98 -11.11 -7.18 -4.61
C GLY A 98 -9.68 -6.77 -4.99
N ARG A 99 -9.50 -5.69 -5.76
CA ARG A 99 -8.17 -5.15 -6.08
C ARG A 99 -7.61 -4.33 -4.92
N PHE A 100 -6.29 -4.23 -4.83
CA PHE A 100 -5.64 -3.34 -3.87
C PHE A 100 -5.19 -2.07 -4.56
N GLU A 101 -5.64 -0.92 -4.06
CA GLU A 101 -5.21 0.38 -4.54
C GLU A 101 -4.35 1.06 -3.49
N PHE A 102 -3.25 1.69 -3.93
CA PHE A 102 -2.42 2.50 -3.06
C PHE A 102 -1.83 3.69 -3.80
N VAL A 103 -1.53 4.76 -3.07
CA VAL A 103 -0.91 5.98 -3.60
C VAL A 103 0.48 6.13 -3.01
N ILE A 104 1.48 6.31 -3.87
CA ILE A 104 2.85 6.66 -3.46
C ILE A 104 3.18 8.10 -3.84
N GLN A 105 4.21 8.66 -3.21
CA GLN A 105 4.85 9.90 -3.64
C GLN A 105 6.27 9.63 -4.14
N LEU A 106 6.62 10.14 -5.32
CA LEU A 106 7.92 9.98 -5.94
C LEU A 106 8.86 11.16 -5.60
N PRO A 107 9.94 10.94 -4.84
CA PRO A 107 10.98 11.94 -4.65
C PRO A 107 11.87 12.08 -5.90
N PRO A 108 12.48 13.26 -6.14
CA PRO A 108 12.24 14.54 -5.48
C PRO A 108 11.03 15.29 -6.08
N SER A 109 10.43 14.79 -7.17
CA SER A 109 9.37 15.49 -7.93
C SER A 109 8.11 15.81 -7.12
N GLY A 110 7.86 15.08 -6.04
CA GLY A 110 6.62 15.14 -5.28
C GLY A 110 5.41 14.55 -6.03
N GLN A 111 5.59 14.04 -7.26
CA GLN A 111 4.51 13.46 -8.05
C GLN A 111 3.88 12.28 -7.31
N ARG A 112 2.56 12.29 -7.19
CA ARG A 112 1.79 11.19 -6.62
C ARG A 112 1.33 10.23 -7.71
N ARG A 113 1.51 8.94 -7.47
CA ARG A 113 1.03 7.90 -8.38
C ARG A 113 0.13 6.92 -7.66
N ARG A 114 -1.02 6.66 -8.28
CA ARG A 114 -2.00 5.70 -7.82
C ARG A 114 -1.81 4.40 -8.59
N PHE A 115 -1.56 3.34 -7.85
CA PHE A 115 -1.41 1.99 -8.36
C PHE A 115 -2.62 1.18 -7.98
N THR A 116 -3.14 0.40 -8.93
CA THR A 116 -4.11 -0.65 -8.65
C THR A 116 -3.47 -2.00 -8.96
N LEU A 117 -3.52 -2.91 -8.01
CA LEU A 117 -3.00 -4.27 -8.12
C LEU A 117 -4.14 -5.27 -8.19
N THR A 118 -3.97 -6.28 -9.03
CA THR A 118 -4.80 -7.48 -9.02
C THR A 118 -3.99 -8.66 -8.53
N LYS A 119 -4.67 -9.62 -7.91
CA LYS A 119 -4.12 -10.91 -7.54
C LYS A 119 -4.69 -11.97 -8.49
N GLY A 120 -3.84 -12.87 -8.99
CA GLY A 120 -4.25 -14.04 -9.75
C GLY A 120 -4.63 -15.19 -8.81
N ASP A 121 -5.28 -16.21 -9.35
CA ASP A 121 -5.71 -17.38 -8.57
C ASP A 121 -4.52 -18.18 -8.01
N ASP A 122 -3.34 -18.05 -8.63
CA ASP A 122 -2.07 -18.60 -8.18
C ASP A 122 -1.37 -17.75 -7.10
N GLY A 123 -2.04 -16.70 -6.61
CA GLY A 123 -1.52 -15.81 -5.58
C GLY A 123 -0.47 -14.79 -6.06
N ARG A 124 -0.08 -14.83 -7.33
CA ARG A 124 0.79 -13.80 -7.93
C ARG A 124 0.03 -12.48 -8.06
N ILE A 125 0.78 -11.40 -8.15
CA ILE A 125 0.21 -10.05 -8.30
C ILE A 125 0.71 -9.38 -9.58
N ARG A 126 -0.08 -8.45 -10.11
CA ARG A 126 0.40 -7.51 -11.13
C ARG A 126 -0.30 -6.18 -11.02
N VAL A 127 0.31 -5.15 -11.58
CA VAL A 127 -0.29 -3.81 -11.70
C VAL A 127 -1.31 -3.83 -12.83
N ILE A 128 -2.55 -3.44 -12.53
CA ILE A 128 -3.59 -3.27 -13.56
C ILE A 128 -3.68 -1.81 -14.00
N ASP A 129 -3.48 -0.85 -13.10
CA ASP A 129 -3.44 0.58 -13.42
C ASP A 129 -2.29 1.26 -12.68
N ASN A 130 -1.61 2.19 -13.36
CA ASN A 130 -0.66 3.12 -12.78
C ASN A 130 -0.85 4.49 -13.44
N VAL A 131 -1.32 5.46 -12.67
CA VAL A 131 -1.75 6.78 -13.14
C VAL A 131 -1.27 7.88 -12.21
N VAL A 132 -0.98 9.06 -12.76
CA VAL A 132 -0.73 10.25 -11.94
C VAL A 132 -2.02 10.60 -11.19
N ASP A 133 -1.92 10.68 -9.87
CA ASP A 133 -3.08 10.82 -8.98
C ASP A 133 -3.88 12.09 -9.32
N GLY A 134 -5.20 11.98 -9.40
CA GLY A 134 -6.09 13.07 -9.82
C GLY A 134 -6.14 13.37 -11.32
N THR A 135 -5.48 12.57 -12.17
CA THR A 135 -5.45 12.78 -13.63
C THR A 135 -5.87 11.55 -14.43
N SER A 136 -5.79 11.63 -15.76
CA SER A 136 -5.90 10.49 -16.69
C SER A 136 -4.57 10.14 -17.38
N ASP A 137 -3.44 10.52 -16.80
CA ASP A 137 -2.10 10.20 -17.34
C ASP A 137 -1.64 8.82 -16.87
N TYR A 138 -1.97 7.79 -17.65
CA TYR A 138 -1.66 6.39 -17.36
C TYR A 138 -0.33 5.97 -17.98
N SER A 139 0.50 5.29 -17.19
CA SER A 139 1.64 4.51 -17.70
C SER A 139 1.31 3.03 -17.88
N ILE A 140 0.36 2.52 -17.08
CA ILE A 140 -0.27 1.21 -17.24
C ILE A 140 -1.77 1.42 -17.12
N ARG A 141 -2.55 0.86 -18.06
CA ARG A 141 -4.01 0.88 -18.04
C ARG A 141 -4.53 -0.49 -18.43
N ASP A 142 -5.53 -0.99 -17.71
CA ASP A 142 -6.15 -2.31 -17.97
C ASP A 142 -5.14 -3.47 -18.06
N GLY A 143 -4.02 -3.35 -17.32
CA GLY A 143 -2.96 -4.35 -17.26
C GLY A 143 -1.97 -4.31 -18.43
N ALA A 144 -1.97 -3.25 -19.26
CA ALA A 144 -1.02 -3.06 -20.34
C ALA A 144 -0.28 -1.71 -20.23
N PHE A 145 1.00 -1.69 -20.60
CA PHE A 145 1.77 -0.45 -20.70
C PHE A 145 1.22 0.41 -21.84
N VAL A 146 0.85 1.66 -21.55
CA VAL A 146 0.25 2.56 -22.55
C VAL A 146 1.20 2.80 -23.74
N THR A 147 2.51 2.85 -23.49
CA THR A 147 3.51 3.14 -24.52
C THR A 147 3.82 1.96 -25.45
N THR A 148 3.59 0.72 -25.02
CA THR A 148 4.01 -0.47 -25.79
C THR A 148 2.88 -1.47 -26.06
N GLY A 149 1.75 -1.35 -25.39
CA GLY A 149 0.66 -2.33 -25.40
C GLY A 149 1.00 -3.66 -24.72
N LYS A 150 2.24 -3.86 -24.26
CA LYS A 150 2.64 -5.12 -23.61
C LYS A 150 1.96 -5.26 -22.25
N PRO A 151 1.60 -6.47 -21.83
CA PRO A 151 1.00 -6.69 -20.53
C PRO A 151 1.99 -6.40 -19.39
N SER A 152 1.48 -5.92 -18.26
CA SER A 152 2.23 -5.88 -17.01
C SER A 152 2.56 -7.30 -16.55
N ARG A 153 3.75 -7.46 -15.98
CA ARG A 153 4.29 -8.78 -15.64
C ARG A 153 3.79 -9.23 -14.26
N TRP A 154 3.48 -10.51 -14.14
CA TRP A 154 3.11 -11.16 -12.88
C TRP A 154 4.33 -11.31 -11.97
N GLN A 155 4.16 -10.94 -10.71
CA GLN A 155 5.17 -11.05 -9.65
C GLN A 155 4.77 -12.12 -8.65
N THR A 156 5.75 -12.90 -8.25
CA THR A 156 5.64 -13.94 -7.23
C THR A 156 6.10 -13.37 -5.90
N ARG A 157 5.38 -13.72 -4.83
CA ARG A 157 5.82 -13.44 -3.46
C ARG A 157 7.09 -14.25 -3.22
N CYS A 158 8.17 -13.55 -2.92
CA CYS A 158 9.38 -14.21 -2.50
C CYS A 158 9.26 -14.51 -1.01
N ASN A 159 9.54 -15.76 -0.66
CA ASN A 159 9.88 -16.07 0.71
C ASN A 159 11.23 -15.43 0.94
N ASP A 160 11.20 -14.19 1.45
CA ASP A 160 12.38 -13.60 2.06
C ASP A 160 12.87 -14.67 3.02
N GLN A 161 14.10 -15.14 2.77
CA GLN A 161 14.78 -16.02 3.69
C GLN A 161 15.05 -15.19 4.95
N VAL A 162 14.01 -14.99 5.77
CA VAL A 162 14.07 -14.63 7.17
C VAL A 162 14.76 -15.82 7.85
N GLY A 163 16.07 -15.94 7.64
CA GLY A 163 16.88 -17.09 8.08
C GLY A 163 18.20 -17.31 7.34
N SER A 164 18.35 -16.95 6.04
CA SER A 164 19.55 -17.36 5.29
C SER A 164 20.81 -16.52 5.56
N ASN A 165 20.69 -15.36 6.23
CA ASN A 165 21.87 -14.58 6.63
C ASN A 165 22.48 -15.02 7.97
N SER A 166 21.78 -15.82 8.80
CA SER A 166 22.44 -16.48 9.94
C SER A 166 23.29 -17.68 9.52
N ALA A 167 22.92 -18.36 8.43
CA ALA A 167 23.65 -19.55 7.97
C ALA A 167 24.97 -19.22 7.23
N ARG A 168 25.08 -18.05 6.57
CA ARG A 168 26.33 -17.67 5.89
C ARG A 168 27.43 -17.17 6.83
N THR A 169 27.09 -16.60 7.97
CA THR A 169 28.08 -16.17 8.97
C THR A 169 28.70 -17.36 9.73
N LEU A 170 27.93 -18.44 9.93
CA LEU A 170 28.43 -19.65 10.60
C LEU A 170 29.33 -20.52 9.70
N ALA A 171 29.19 -20.46 8.37
CA ALA A 171 30.00 -21.27 7.46
C ALA A 171 31.44 -20.75 7.25
N MET A 172 31.74 -19.48 7.57
CA MET A 172 33.09 -18.92 7.45
C MET A 172 33.96 -19.12 8.70
N SER A 173 33.38 -19.38 9.88
CA SER A 173 34.14 -19.62 11.11
C SER A 173 34.64 -21.06 11.27
N ALA A 174 34.07 -22.02 10.54
CA ALA A 174 34.41 -23.44 10.67
C ALA A 174 35.65 -23.89 9.86
N LYS A 175 36.30 -22.99 9.10
CA LYS A 175 37.46 -23.33 8.25
C LYS A 175 38.82 -22.88 8.82
N VAL A 176 38.83 -22.21 9.97
CA VAL A 176 40.05 -21.78 10.68
C VAL A 176 40.10 -22.46 12.04
N GLY A 177 40.27 -23.78 12.04
CA GLY A 177 40.21 -24.58 13.27
C GLY A 177 40.67 -26.02 13.11
N ARG A 178 41.80 -26.23 12.41
CA ARG A 178 42.51 -27.53 12.41
C ARG A 178 44.01 -27.29 12.35
N LEU A 179 44.55 -26.81 13.47
CA LEU A 179 45.98 -26.82 13.77
C LEU A 179 46.10 -27.05 15.29
N ALA A 180 45.94 -28.30 15.69
CA ALA A 180 46.33 -28.79 17.00
C ALA A 180 46.62 -30.29 16.90
N SER A 181 47.86 -30.63 16.60
CA SER A 181 48.43 -31.95 16.86
C SER A 181 49.87 -31.73 17.35
N LEU A 182 50.01 -31.53 18.66
CA LEU A 182 51.28 -31.72 19.37
C LEU A 182 51.35 -33.19 19.79
N PRO A 183 52.46 -33.91 19.55
CA PRO A 183 52.73 -35.14 20.25
C PRO A 183 53.38 -34.86 21.61
N SER A 184 52.87 -35.54 22.61
CA SER A 184 53.40 -35.68 23.96
C SER A 184 54.80 -36.31 23.96
N PHE A 185 55.78 -35.61 24.53
CA PHE A 185 57.08 -36.16 24.91
C PHE A 185 56.99 -36.80 26.30
N TRP A 186 57.40 -38.07 26.38
CA TRP A 186 57.58 -38.82 27.62
C TRP A 186 58.99 -38.61 28.20
N THR A 187 59.06 -38.73 29.51
CA THR A 187 60.23 -38.79 30.40
C THR A 187 61.17 -39.97 30.10
N GLU A 188 62.48 -39.74 30.11
CA GLU A 188 63.52 -40.29 31.01
C GLU A 188 64.87 -39.59 30.75
#